data_AF-A0A9C8DE97-F1
#
_entry.id   AF-A0A9C8DE97-F1
#
_cell.length_a   1.000
_cell.length_b   1.000
_cell.length_c   1.000
_cell.angle_alpha   90.00
_cell.angle_beta   90.00
_cell.angle_gamma   90.00
#
_symmetry.space_group_name_H-M   'P 1'
#
loop_
_entity.id
_entity.type
_entity.pdbx_description
1 polymer ?
#
loop_
_entity_poly.entity_id
_entity_poly.type
_entity_poly.pdbx_seq_one_letter_code
_entity_poly.pdbx_strand_id
1 'polypeptide(L)'
;MAEHPLLIFPEPAQAERAKRRGGGGKLRLPGAGQQAGRLGPQFRRLQQAMDRQRLALQGNALGLQPEQALVIETIGPVQNFVNAVKKVEGLEWLGELELDDLAPVHGFQDEKDPQKQLKSQLFLVMTDQRALQEIQGLFGAWQQNPDMDFPRGLAPLKHAFAHLDTIRPWDA
;
A
#
# COMPACT_ATOMS: atom_id res chain seq x y z
N MET A 1 -13.38 -44.39 -21.44
CA MET A 1 -12.58 -43.30 -22.04
C MET A 1 -13.34 -42.02 -21.77
N ALA A 2 -12.78 -41.08 -21.02
CA ALA A 2 -13.48 -39.85 -20.66
C ALA A 2 -13.41 -38.88 -21.86
N GLU A 3 -14.55 -38.56 -22.45
CA GLU A 3 -14.64 -37.56 -23.51
C GLU A 3 -14.67 -36.17 -22.86
N HIS A 4 -13.59 -35.40 -23.04
CA HIS A 4 -13.53 -34.01 -22.60
C HIS A 4 -14.09 -33.09 -23.70
N PRO A 5 -14.90 -32.08 -23.35
CA PRO A 5 -15.48 -31.18 -24.32
C PRO A 5 -14.40 -30.38 -25.07
N LEU A 6 -14.57 -30.25 -26.38
CA LEU A 6 -13.70 -29.45 -27.23
C LEU A 6 -13.90 -27.96 -26.92
N LEU A 7 -12.90 -27.33 -26.33
CA LEU A 7 -12.84 -25.88 -26.14
C LEU A 7 -12.40 -25.22 -27.45
N ILE A 8 -13.37 -24.64 -28.18
CA ILE A 8 -13.09 -23.81 -29.35
C ILE A 8 -12.84 -22.38 -28.86
N PHE A 9 -11.58 -21.96 -28.87
CA PHE A 9 -11.23 -20.56 -28.61
C PHE A 9 -11.49 -19.72 -29.86
N PRO A 10 -11.92 -18.44 -29.71
CA PRO A 10 -11.99 -17.52 -30.83
C PRO A 10 -10.59 -17.23 -31.38
N GLU A 11 -10.52 -16.79 -32.63
CA GLU A 11 -9.26 -16.36 -33.22
C GLU A 11 -8.65 -15.20 -32.41
N PRO A 12 -7.34 -15.23 -32.13
CA PRO A 12 -6.69 -14.18 -31.35
C PRO A 12 -6.77 -12.84 -32.09
N ALA A 13 -7.35 -11.83 -31.43
CA ALA A 13 -7.37 -10.47 -31.93
C ALA A 13 -6.10 -9.71 -31.51
N GLN A 14 -5.49 -9.00 -32.45
CA GLN A 14 -4.36 -8.12 -32.15
C GLN A 14 -4.88 -6.84 -31.49
N ALA A 15 -4.69 -6.71 -30.19
CA ALA A 15 -5.01 -5.48 -29.48
C ALA A 15 -3.92 -4.42 -29.71
N GLU A 16 -4.31 -3.16 -29.90
CA GLU A 16 -3.35 -2.06 -29.87
C GLU A 16 -2.71 -1.98 -28.48
N ARG A 17 -1.39 -1.83 -28.45
CA ARG A 17 -0.67 -1.60 -27.20
C ARG A 17 -1.16 -0.28 -26.60
N ALA A 18 -1.72 -0.32 -25.39
CA ALA A 18 -2.09 0.87 -24.65
C ALA A 18 -0.88 1.82 -24.57
N LYS A 19 -1.06 3.06 -25.03
CA LYS A 19 -0.04 4.10 -24.92
C LYS A 19 0.14 4.43 -23.44
N ARG A 20 1.32 4.15 -22.87
CA ARG A 20 1.71 4.77 -21.60
C ARG A 20 1.74 6.28 -21.82
N ARG A 21 0.87 7.03 -21.14
CA ARG A 21 1.00 8.49 -21.09
C ARG A 21 2.32 8.80 -20.37
N GLY A 22 3.20 9.52 -21.04
CA GLY A 22 4.49 9.89 -20.48
C GLY A 22 4.37 10.94 -19.37
N GLY A 23 5.31 10.88 -18.42
CA GLY A 23 5.73 11.97 -17.53
C GLY A 23 4.62 12.68 -16.76
N GLY A 24 4.20 12.13 -15.63
CA GLY A 24 3.49 12.91 -14.61
C GLY A 24 4.31 14.14 -14.23
N GLY A 25 3.63 15.27 -13.96
CA GLY A 25 4.29 16.44 -13.40
C GLY A 25 5.02 16.04 -12.12
N LYS A 26 6.12 16.73 -11.81
CA LYS A 26 6.88 16.44 -10.60
C LYS A 26 5.96 16.70 -9.40
N LEU A 27 5.81 15.69 -8.54
CA LEU A 27 4.94 15.75 -7.39
C LEU A 27 5.68 16.44 -6.24
N ARG A 28 5.06 17.48 -5.68
CA ARG A 28 5.47 18.04 -4.39
C ARG A 28 4.84 17.20 -3.28
N LEU A 29 5.68 16.66 -2.43
CA LEU A 29 5.27 15.86 -1.28
C LEU A 29 5.14 16.75 -0.03
N PRO A 30 4.22 16.41 0.88
CA PRO A 30 4.20 16.98 2.23
C PRO A 30 5.48 16.65 3.00
N GLY A 31 5.83 17.50 3.96
CA GLY A 31 6.98 17.27 4.82
C GLY A 31 6.81 16.02 5.70
N ALA A 32 7.92 15.37 6.03
CA ALA A 32 7.89 14.12 6.81
C ALA A 32 7.15 14.26 8.15
N GLY A 33 7.31 15.39 8.87
CA GLY A 33 6.58 15.65 10.11
C GLY A 33 5.06 15.79 9.92
N GLN A 34 4.62 16.40 8.81
CA GLN A 34 3.20 16.50 8.45
C GLN A 34 2.63 15.12 8.13
N GLN A 35 3.35 14.32 7.34
CA GLN A 35 2.97 12.94 7.06
C GLN A 35 2.90 12.09 8.33
N ALA A 36 3.91 12.19 9.18
CA ALA A 36 3.96 11.47 10.45
C ALA A 36 2.75 11.78 11.34
N GLY A 37 2.40 13.07 11.47
CA GLY A 37 1.23 13.50 12.23
C GLY A 37 -0.09 12.95 11.70
N ARG A 38 -0.23 12.83 10.38
CA ARG A 38 -1.46 12.36 9.71
C ARG A 38 -1.61 10.84 9.70
N LEU A 39 -0.51 10.13 9.49
CA LEU A 39 -0.48 8.67 9.36
C LEU A 39 -0.36 7.96 10.71
N GLY A 40 0.30 8.57 11.70
CA GLY A 40 0.45 7.98 13.04
C GLY A 40 -0.86 7.52 13.68
N PRO A 41 -1.95 8.32 13.67
CA PRO A 41 -3.26 7.88 14.13
C PRO A 41 -3.86 6.70 13.34
N GLN A 42 -3.55 6.57 12.04
CA GLN A 42 -4.04 5.48 11.19
C GLN A 42 -3.34 4.16 11.54
N PHE A 43 -2.00 4.18 11.66
CA PHE A 43 -1.23 3.03 12.15
C PHE A 43 -1.68 2.57 13.54
N ARG A 44 -1.91 3.51 14.48
CA ARG A 44 -2.42 3.16 15.82
C ARG A 44 -3.80 2.48 15.76
N ARG A 45 -4.70 2.95 14.89
CA ARG A 45 -6.02 2.34 14.71
C ARG A 45 -5.93 0.92 14.16
N LEU A 46 -5.04 0.70 13.19
CA LEU A 46 -4.77 -0.64 12.64
C LEU A 46 -4.27 -1.61 13.71
N GLN A 47 -3.28 -1.17 14.48
CA GLN A 47 -2.71 -1.99 15.55
C GLN A 47 -3.77 -2.36 16.60
N GLN A 48 -4.60 -1.38 17.00
CA GLN A 48 -5.72 -1.63 17.93
C GLN A 48 -6.77 -2.59 17.36
N ALA A 49 -7.06 -2.53 16.06
CA ALA A 49 -8.00 -3.45 15.41
C ALA A 49 -7.47 -4.90 15.44
N MET A 50 -6.20 -5.09 15.08
CA MET A 50 -5.53 -6.39 15.13
C MET A 50 -5.44 -6.94 16.57
N ASP A 51 -5.11 -6.10 17.55
CA ASP A 51 -5.05 -6.51 18.95
C ASP A 51 -6.41 -6.98 19.48
N ARG A 52 -7.49 -6.29 19.11
CA ARG A 52 -8.86 -6.69 19.47
C ARG A 52 -9.24 -8.03 18.84
N GLN A 53 -8.92 -8.23 17.56
CA GLN A 53 -9.18 -9.51 16.89
C GLN A 53 -8.38 -10.65 17.54
N ARG A 54 -7.12 -10.41 17.92
CA ARG A 54 -6.32 -11.39 18.65
C ARG A 54 -6.97 -11.81 19.96
N LEU A 55 -7.44 -10.85 20.77
CA LEU A 55 -8.10 -11.14 22.05
C LEU A 55 -9.38 -11.96 21.85
N ALA A 56 -10.15 -11.68 20.79
CA ALA A 56 -11.34 -12.45 20.46
C ALA A 56 -11.01 -13.90 20.05
N LEU A 57 -9.90 -14.11 19.35
CA LEU A 57 -9.47 -15.44 18.89
C LEU A 57 -8.72 -16.26 19.95
N GLN A 58 -8.12 -15.62 20.97
CA GLN A 58 -7.47 -16.32 22.08
C GLN A 58 -8.42 -17.23 22.88
N GLY A 59 -9.72 -17.01 22.81
CA GLY A 59 -10.73 -17.91 23.39
C GLY A 59 -10.92 -19.23 22.62
N ASN A 60 -10.38 -19.35 21.40
CA ASN A 60 -10.44 -20.55 20.58
C ASN A 60 -9.15 -21.37 20.73
N ALA A 61 -9.29 -22.66 21.08
CA ALA A 61 -8.19 -23.58 21.35
C ALA A 61 -7.25 -23.90 20.15
N LEU A 62 -7.42 -23.21 19.02
CA LEU A 62 -6.71 -23.46 17.76
C LEU A 62 -5.42 -22.65 17.59
N GLY A 63 -5.13 -21.68 18.47
CA GLY A 63 -3.88 -20.90 18.40
C GLY A 63 -3.72 -20.09 17.11
N LEU A 64 -4.81 -19.77 16.41
CA LEU A 64 -4.79 -19.04 15.15
C LEU A 64 -4.31 -17.61 15.36
N GLN A 65 -3.39 -17.16 14.51
CA GLN A 65 -2.99 -15.75 14.44
C GLN A 65 -3.98 -15.00 13.53
N PRO A 66 -4.47 -13.81 13.94
CA PRO A 66 -5.30 -13.01 13.06
C PRO A 66 -4.48 -12.47 11.88
N GLU A 67 -5.06 -12.55 10.69
CA GLU A 67 -4.59 -11.89 9.49
C GLU A 67 -5.67 -10.91 8.99
N GLN A 68 -5.24 -9.83 8.33
CA GLN A 68 -6.14 -8.81 7.81
C GLN A 68 -5.64 -8.24 6.49
N ALA A 69 -6.58 -7.96 5.58
CA ALA A 69 -6.32 -7.21 4.37
C ALA A 69 -6.23 -5.70 4.68
N LEU A 70 -5.12 -5.10 4.28
CA LEU A 70 -4.84 -3.67 4.33
C LEU A 70 -5.00 -3.03 2.95
N VAL A 71 -5.64 -1.88 2.95
CA VAL A 71 -5.61 -0.92 1.84
C VAL A 71 -4.51 0.08 2.12
N ILE A 72 -3.55 0.18 1.20
CA ILE A 72 -2.46 1.16 1.22
C ILE A 72 -2.61 2.01 -0.04
N GLU A 73 -3.00 3.27 0.11
CA GLU A 73 -3.19 4.19 -1.00
C GLU A 73 -2.09 5.24 -1.02
N THR A 74 -1.40 5.40 -2.15
CA THR A 74 -0.30 6.36 -2.33
C THR A 74 -0.62 7.37 -3.41
N ILE A 75 -0.25 8.64 -3.23
CA ILE A 75 -0.30 9.65 -4.28
C ILE A 75 0.91 9.47 -5.19
N GLY A 76 0.65 9.19 -6.46
CA GLY A 76 1.65 8.78 -7.43
C GLY A 76 2.20 7.36 -7.19
N PRO A 77 2.98 6.85 -8.15
CA PRO A 77 3.49 5.48 -8.09
C PRO A 77 4.67 5.36 -7.11
N VAL A 78 4.74 4.23 -6.41
CA VAL A 78 5.91 3.87 -5.59
C VAL A 78 6.65 2.72 -6.26
N GLN A 79 7.78 3.05 -6.88
CA GLN A 79 8.57 2.09 -7.63
C GLN A 79 9.04 0.93 -6.74
N ASN A 80 8.85 -0.30 -7.21
CA ASN A 80 9.25 -1.54 -6.53
C ASN A 80 8.56 -1.77 -5.17
N PHE A 81 7.41 -1.14 -4.90
CA PHE A 81 6.66 -1.33 -3.65
C PHE A 81 6.35 -2.80 -3.36
N VAL A 82 5.77 -3.52 -4.32
CA VAL A 82 5.44 -4.95 -4.18
C VAL A 82 6.68 -5.80 -3.87
N ASN A 83 7.85 -5.45 -4.41
CA ASN A 83 9.09 -6.15 -4.10
C ASN A 83 9.56 -5.93 -2.66
N ALA A 84 9.26 -4.77 -2.07
CA ALA A 84 9.54 -4.51 -0.66
C ALA A 84 8.51 -5.19 0.25
N VAL A 85 7.23 -5.20 -0.14
CA VAL A 85 6.18 -5.94 0.57
C VAL A 85 6.57 -7.41 0.71
N LYS A 86 6.97 -8.07 -0.38
CA LYS A 86 7.42 -9.48 -0.40
C LYS A 86 8.65 -9.79 0.46
N LYS A 87 9.35 -8.77 0.96
CA LYS A 87 10.53 -8.94 1.83
C LYS A 87 10.22 -8.89 3.32
N VAL A 88 9.04 -8.39 3.68
CA VAL A 88 8.58 -8.37 5.07
C VAL A 88 7.82 -9.67 5.30
N GLU A 89 8.30 -10.48 6.22
CA GLU A 89 7.67 -11.76 6.55
C GLU A 89 6.29 -11.51 7.19
N GLY A 90 5.26 -12.20 6.70
CA GLY A 90 3.87 -11.99 7.13
C GLY A 90 3.12 -10.94 6.32
N LEU A 91 3.73 -10.34 5.29
CA LEU A 91 2.99 -9.58 4.27
C LEU A 91 2.79 -10.39 2.99
N GLU A 92 1.60 -10.29 2.42
CA GLU A 92 1.28 -10.86 1.12
C GLU A 92 0.60 -9.83 0.22
N TRP A 93 1.09 -9.67 -1.00
CA TRP A 93 0.44 -8.78 -1.97
C TRP A 93 -0.74 -9.48 -2.64
N LEU A 94 -1.92 -8.85 -2.59
CA LEU A 94 -3.17 -9.40 -3.13
C LEU A 94 -3.60 -8.72 -4.44
N GLY A 95 -3.29 -7.43 -4.61
CA GLY A 95 -3.68 -6.70 -5.81
C GLY A 95 -3.25 -5.23 -5.81
N GLU A 96 -3.40 -4.58 -6.96
CA GLU A 96 -3.17 -3.15 -7.13
C GLU A 96 -4.18 -2.53 -8.10
N LEU A 97 -4.50 -1.25 -7.89
CA LEU A 97 -5.39 -0.45 -8.73
C LEU A 97 -4.83 0.96 -8.88
N GLU A 98 -4.87 1.52 -10.08
CA GLU A 98 -4.61 2.94 -10.31
C GLU A 98 -5.94 3.70 -10.22
N LEU A 99 -5.95 4.78 -9.45
CA LEU A 99 -7.08 5.69 -9.35
C LEU A 99 -6.65 7.06 -9.87
N ASP A 100 -7.56 7.72 -10.58
CA ASP A 100 -7.38 9.08 -11.06
C ASP A 100 -8.23 10.03 -10.21
N ASP A 101 -8.09 11.34 -10.46
CA ASP A 101 -9.01 12.36 -9.98
C ASP A 101 -9.04 12.58 -8.45
N LEU A 102 -7.91 12.33 -7.76
CA LEU A 102 -7.76 12.69 -6.35
C LEU A 102 -7.47 14.19 -6.18
N ALA A 103 -8.14 14.81 -5.20
CA ALA A 103 -7.88 16.21 -4.86
C ALA A 103 -6.46 16.40 -4.29
N PRO A 104 -5.76 17.50 -4.64
CA PRO A 104 -4.43 17.84 -4.10
C PRO A 104 -4.53 18.33 -2.65
N VAL A 105 -4.78 17.41 -1.73
CA VAL A 105 -4.94 17.66 -0.29
C VAL A 105 -3.72 17.20 0.50
N HIS A 106 -3.71 17.46 1.82
CA HIS A 106 -2.69 16.98 2.75
C HIS A 106 -1.24 17.38 2.40
N GLY A 107 -1.06 18.41 1.58
CA GLY A 107 0.25 18.91 1.13
C GLY A 107 0.79 18.25 -0.14
N PHE A 108 0.04 17.33 -0.76
CA PHE A 108 0.36 16.80 -2.08
C PHE A 108 -0.11 17.74 -3.18
N GLN A 109 0.78 18.11 -4.10
CA GLN A 109 0.49 19.05 -5.19
C GLN A 109 1.34 18.73 -6.43
N ASP A 110 0.83 18.97 -7.64
CA ASP A 110 1.68 19.01 -8.84
C ASP A 110 2.53 20.29 -8.78
N GLU A 111 3.83 20.19 -9.09
CA GLU A 111 4.75 21.34 -9.01
C GLU A 111 4.38 22.49 -9.95
N LYS A 112 3.70 22.20 -11.08
CA LYS A 112 3.34 23.21 -12.08
C LYS A 112 1.93 23.75 -11.87
N ASP A 113 1.02 22.91 -11.39
CA ASP A 113 -0.38 23.26 -11.16
C ASP A 113 -0.86 22.74 -9.80
N PRO A 114 -0.81 23.56 -8.74
CA PRO A 114 -1.20 23.14 -7.40
C PRO A 114 -2.65 22.70 -7.23
N GLN A 115 -3.54 23.02 -8.19
CA GLN A 115 -4.95 22.63 -8.15
C GLN A 115 -5.25 21.39 -8.99
N LYS A 116 -4.27 20.90 -9.73
CA LYS A 116 -4.41 19.73 -10.58
C LYS A 116 -4.73 18.49 -9.76
N GLN A 117 -5.69 17.72 -10.26
CA GLN A 117 -6.03 16.42 -9.68
C GLN A 117 -4.86 15.44 -9.86
N LEU A 118 -4.63 14.66 -8.81
CA LEU A 118 -3.49 13.77 -8.69
C LEU A 118 -3.94 12.34 -8.96
N LYS A 119 -2.99 11.51 -9.41
CA LYS A 119 -3.19 10.07 -9.55
C LYS A 119 -2.83 9.40 -8.23
N SER A 120 -3.60 8.40 -7.81
CA SER A 120 -3.22 7.52 -6.71
C SER A 120 -3.04 6.08 -7.17
N GLN A 121 -2.32 5.31 -6.36
CA GLN A 121 -2.16 3.88 -6.52
C GLN A 121 -2.59 3.21 -5.22
N LEU A 122 -3.57 2.32 -5.32
CA LEU A 122 -4.09 1.53 -4.23
C LEU A 122 -3.44 0.15 -4.29
N PHE A 123 -2.89 -0.30 -3.17
CA PHE A 123 -2.39 -1.65 -2.98
C PHE A 123 -3.22 -2.37 -1.94
N LEU A 124 -3.57 -3.62 -2.24
CA LEU A 124 -4.20 -4.54 -1.30
C LEU A 124 -3.15 -5.53 -0.81
N VAL A 125 -2.92 -5.57 0.50
CA VAL A 125 -1.88 -6.38 1.14
C VAL A 125 -2.46 -7.13 2.33
N MET A 126 -2.32 -8.44 2.39
CA MET A 126 -2.57 -9.21 3.62
C MET A 126 -1.43 -8.95 4.61
N THR A 127 -1.76 -8.82 5.89
CA THR A 127 -0.77 -8.74 6.97
C THR A 127 -1.16 -9.65 8.13
N ASP A 128 -0.16 -10.21 8.81
CA ASP A 128 -0.29 -10.68 10.19
C ASP A 128 0.04 -9.55 11.20
N GLN A 129 -0.13 -9.83 12.49
CA GLN A 129 0.17 -8.87 13.56
C GLN A 129 1.66 -8.46 13.63
N ARG A 130 2.58 -9.40 13.41
CA ARG A 130 4.03 -9.16 13.50
C ARG A 130 4.47 -8.24 12.37
N ALA A 131 4.04 -8.52 11.15
CA ALA A 131 4.36 -7.74 9.96
C ALA A 131 3.83 -6.30 10.08
N LEU A 132 2.62 -6.12 10.60
CA LEU A 132 2.08 -4.78 10.87
C LEU A 132 2.92 -4.03 11.92
N GLN A 133 3.35 -4.71 12.99
CA GLN A 133 4.25 -4.12 13.99
C GLN A 133 5.61 -3.73 13.38
N GLU A 134 6.15 -4.53 12.46
CA GLU A 134 7.38 -4.22 11.74
C GLU A 134 7.23 -2.98 10.85
N ILE A 135 6.16 -2.89 10.03
CA ILE A 135 5.87 -1.69 9.22
C ILE A 135 5.75 -0.46 10.12
N GLN A 136 5.04 -0.57 11.24
CA GLN A 136 4.88 0.53 12.19
C GLN A 136 6.20 0.93 12.85
N GLY A 137 7.07 -0.03 13.14
CA GLY A 137 8.42 0.22 13.64
C GLY A 137 9.27 1.00 12.62
N LEU A 138 9.23 0.58 11.36
CA LEU A 138 9.90 1.30 10.25
C LEU A 138 9.33 2.71 10.06
N PHE A 139 8.02 2.88 10.16
CA PHE A 139 7.38 4.19 10.08
C PHE A 139 7.78 5.09 11.26
N GLY A 140 7.83 4.54 12.47
CA GLY A 140 8.28 5.27 13.66
C GLY A 140 9.75 5.70 13.57
N ALA A 141 10.62 4.83 13.04
CA ALA A 141 12.02 5.16 12.79
C ALA A 141 12.16 6.26 11.72
N TRP A 142 11.40 6.16 10.63
CA TRP A 142 11.34 7.17 9.57
C TRP A 142 10.81 8.52 10.09
N GLN A 143 9.83 8.52 10.98
CA GLN A 143 9.34 9.75 11.62
C GLN A 143 10.45 10.46 12.41
N GLN A 144 11.34 9.72 13.08
CA GLN A 144 12.44 10.28 13.86
C GLN A 144 13.59 10.77 12.97
N ASN A 145 13.90 10.01 11.92
CA ASN A 145 14.93 10.34 10.95
C ASN A 145 14.47 9.96 9.53
N PRO A 146 13.86 10.91 8.78
CA PRO A 146 13.36 10.64 7.43
C PRO A 146 14.45 10.25 6.42
N ASP A 147 15.69 10.65 6.69
CA ASP A 147 16.86 10.40 5.84
C ASP A 147 17.57 9.08 6.18
N MET A 148 17.08 8.33 7.16
CA MET A 148 17.69 7.06 7.54
C MET A 148 17.74 6.05 6.37
N ASP A 149 18.74 5.19 6.44
CA ASP A 149 18.82 4.02 5.58
C ASP A 149 17.86 2.93 6.07
N PHE A 150 17.16 2.33 5.13
CA PHE A 150 16.29 1.19 5.39
C PHE A 150 17.06 -0.11 5.14
N PRO A 151 16.67 -1.22 5.79
CA PRO A 151 17.22 -2.53 5.47
C PRO A 151 17.16 -2.83 3.98
N ARG A 152 18.11 -3.65 3.49
CA ARG A 152 18.32 -3.88 2.06
C ARG A 152 17.04 -4.35 1.35
N GLY A 153 16.51 -3.48 0.49
CA GLY A 153 15.31 -3.75 -0.30
C GLY A 153 14.00 -3.25 0.31
N LEU A 154 14.04 -2.63 1.48
CA LEU A 154 12.89 -1.97 2.11
C LEU A 154 12.82 -0.47 1.83
N ALA A 155 13.78 0.09 1.10
CA ALA A 155 13.74 1.50 0.67
C ALA A 155 12.41 1.90 -0.03
N PRO A 156 11.75 1.04 -0.84
CA PRO A 156 10.42 1.37 -1.36
C PRO A 156 9.35 1.61 -0.29
N LEU A 157 9.44 1.00 0.90
CA LEU A 157 8.53 1.32 2.02
C LEU A 157 8.77 2.73 2.55
N LYS A 158 10.03 3.18 2.61
CA LYS A 158 10.37 4.57 2.94
C LYS A 158 9.72 5.55 1.97
N HIS A 159 9.80 5.25 0.67
CA HIS A 159 9.13 6.05 -0.35
C HIS A 159 7.62 6.00 -0.20
N ALA A 160 7.05 4.82 0.10
CA ALA A 160 5.63 4.70 0.38
C ALA A 160 5.19 5.62 1.52
N PHE A 161 5.91 5.69 2.65
CA PHE A 161 5.54 6.58 3.77
C PHE A 161 5.47 8.07 3.38
N ALA A 162 6.32 8.52 2.46
CA ALA A 162 6.29 9.89 1.96
C ALA A 162 5.12 10.15 0.99
N HIS A 163 4.70 9.12 0.27
CA HIS A 163 3.63 9.17 -0.74
C HIS A 163 2.26 8.72 -0.22
N LEU A 164 2.20 8.09 0.95
CA LEU A 164 1.01 7.46 1.48
C LEU A 164 -0.08 8.52 1.67
N ASP A 165 -1.24 8.33 1.07
CA ASP A 165 -2.45 9.08 1.38
C ASP A 165 -3.18 8.42 2.55
N THR A 166 -3.47 7.13 2.47
CA THR A 166 -4.13 6.46 3.59
C THR A 166 -3.69 5.02 3.73
N ILE A 167 -3.74 4.53 4.97
CA ILE A 167 -3.63 3.13 5.30
C ILE A 167 -4.78 2.74 6.22
N ARG A 168 -5.55 1.73 5.82
CA ARG A 168 -6.75 1.29 6.54
C ARG A 168 -7.04 -0.19 6.31
N PRO A 169 -7.85 -0.82 7.18
CA PRO A 169 -8.44 -2.11 6.87
C PRO A 169 -9.26 -2.08 5.58
N TRP A 170 -9.34 -3.22 4.88
CA TRP A 170 -10.22 -3.36 3.71
C TRP A 170 -11.71 -3.13 4.05
N ASP A 171 -12.14 -3.51 5.25
CA ASP A 171 -13.53 -3.45 5.73
C ASP A 171 -13.90 -2.16 6.48
N ALA A 172 -12.99 -1.17 6.50
CA ALA A 172 -13.15 0.11 7.20
C ALA A 172 -13.49 1.28 6.28
#